data_AF-X1G6W3-F1
#
_entry.id   AF-X1G6W3-F1
#
_cell.length_a   1.000
_cell.length_b   1.000
_cell.length_c   1.000
_cell.angle_alpha   90.00
_cell.angle_beta   90.00
_cell.angle_gamma   90.00
#
_symmetry.space_group_name_H-M   'P 1'
#
loop_
_entity.id
_entity.type
_entity.pdbx_description
1 polymer ?
#
loop_
_entity_poly.entity_id
_entity_poly.type
_entity_poly.pdbx_seq_one_letter_code
_entity_poly.pdbx_strand_id
1 'polypeptide(L)'
;ISVGREDKVIEEINLLKDSKKIDANHKVVIPGLIDCHTHLVFSGSREDEFYLRIEGKNYLNILKGGGGILSTVDKVRKASFENLIKNGIEVLNDMLSFGTTTVEIKSGYGLSIKDEIKILEVIKKLNEEHPIEIVSTFLGAHAFPEEYKNKEKDYVNLIIEEMLPAVKEKNLAKFCDVFCGKGVFNLEQTEEILKAAKKLGFKLKIHADQLGYNGGAELAAKMGANSTSHLEYISDEGINMMKQKNVIAELLPGSVFFMGKNNYAPAKKMINNDIPLT
;
A
#
# COMPACT_ATOMS: atom_id res chain seq x y z
N ILE A 1 -3.81 -15.93 27.64
CA ILE A 1 -4.03 -16.81 26.46
C ILE A 1 -3.23 -18.08 26.73
N SER A 2 -3.88 -19.23 26.84
CA SER A 2 -3.19 -20.53 26.88
C SER A 2 -3.41 -21.24 25.54
N VAL A 3 -2.39 -21.96 25.06
CA VAL A 3 -2.37 -22.61 23.75
C VAL A 3 -1.86 -24.02 23.93
N GLY A 4 -2.63 -25.01 23.47
CA GLY A 4 -2.30 -26.41 23.66
C GLY A 4 -3.49 -27.31 23.32
N ARG A 5 -3.37 -28.60 23.67
CA ARG A 5 -4.49 -29.54 23.55
C ARG A 5 -5.60 -29.16 24.54
N GLU A 6 -6.87 -29.33 24.12
CA GLU A 6 -8.05 -28.94 24.92
C GLU A 6 -8.02 -29.52 26.35
N ASP A 7 -7.66 -30.80 26.47
CA ASP A 7 -7.55 -31.52 27.75
C ASP A 7 -6.55 -30.88 28.72
N LYS A 8 -5.49 -30.26 28.22
CA LYS A 8 -4.48 -29.57 29.04
C LYS A 8 -4.86 -28.13 29.35
N VAL A 9 -5.36 -27.41 28.35
CA VAL A 9 -5.65 -25.98 28.48
C VAL A 9 -6.83 -25.72 29.41
N ILE A 10 -7.86 -26.59 29.41
CA ILE A 10 -9.03 -26.44 30.28
C ILE A 10 -8.66 -26.48 31.76
N GLU A 11 -7.62 -27.24 32.14
CA GLU A 11 -7.14 -27.30 33.52
C GLU A 11 -6.39 -26.02 33.96
N GLU A 12 -5.85 -25.26 33.01
CA GLU A 12 -5.05 -24.05 33.25
C GLU A 12 -5.89 -22.76 33.26
N ILE A 13 -7.17 -22.82 32.89
CA ILE A 13 -8.04 -21.65 32.77
C ILE A 13 -9.23 -21.72 33.73
N ASN A 14 -9.55 -20.59 34.36
CA ASN A 14 -10.80 -20.42 35.09
C ASN A 14 -11.86 -19.86 34.15
N LEU A 15 -12.83 -20.69 33.74
CA LEU A 15 -13.97 -20.25 32.96
C LEU A 15 -14.93 -19.44 33.84
N LEU A 16 -15.20 -18.19 33.44
CA LEU A 16 -16.21 -17.36 34.09
C LEU A 16 -17.61 -17.89 33.76
N LYS A 17 -18.59 -17.62 34.63
CA LYS A 17 -19.97 -18.11 34.51
C LYS A 17 -20.64 -17.78 33.16
N ASP A 18 -20.26 -16.65 32.54
CA ASP A 18 -20.83 -16.16 31.29
C ASP A 18 -19.92 -16.43 30.07
N SER A 19 -19.02 -17.41 30.18
CA SER A 19 -18.12 -17.79 29.08
C SER A 19 -18.90 -18.43 27.92
N LYS A 20 -18.57 -18.05 26.69
CA LYS A 20 -19.13 -18.66 25.47
C LYS A 20 -18.19 -19.72 24.92
N LYS A 21 -18.60 -20.99 24.91
CA LYS A 21 -17.90 -22.07 24.21
C LYS A 21 -18.34 -22.08 22.74
N ILE A 22 -17.37 -22.00 21.83
CA ILE A 22 -17.60 -22.14 20.39
C ILE A 22 -16.87 -23.40 19.94
N ASP A 23 -17.63 -24.42 19.53
CA ASP A 23 -17.06 -25.66 18.99
C ASP A 23 -16.66 -25.46 17.53
N ALA A 24 -15.35 -25.57 17.26
CA ALA A 24 -14.80 -25.43 15.91
C ALA A 24 -15.15 -26.62 14.99
N ASN A 25 -15.77 -27.70 15.48
CA ASN A 25 -16.19 -28.87 14.69
C ASN A 25 -15.07 -29.43 13.81
N HIS A 26 -13.89 -29.65 14.42
CA HIS A 26 -12.67 -30.13 13.75
C HIS A 26 -12.14 -29.24 12.61
N LYS A 27 -12.59 -27.99 12.52
CA LYS A 27 -12.06 -27.01 11.56
C LYS A 27 -10.76 -26.39 12.05
N VAL A 28 -10.02 -25.82 11.11
CA VAL A 28 -8.80 -25.06 11.38
C VAL A 28 -9.18 -23.63 11.78
N VAL A 29 -8.57 -23.14 12.86
CA VAL A 29 -8.65 -21.74 13.27
C VAL A 29 -7.29 -21.10 13.03
N ILE A 30 -7.28 -19.99 12.30
CA ILE A 30 -6.08 -19.17 12.07
C ILE A 30 -6.35 -17.74 12.55
N PRO A 31 -5.32 -16.93 12.81
CA PRO A 31 -5.48 -15.49 12.95
C PRO A 31 -6.20 -14.91 11.73
N GLY A 32 -6.92 -13.80 11.93
CA GLY A 32 -7.50 -13.06 10.81
C GLY A 32 -6.42 -12.58 9.84
N LEU A 33 -6.74 -12.56 8.55
CA LEU A 33 -5.77 -12.23 7.52
C LEU A 33 -5.47 -10.73 7.53
N ILE A 34 -4.24 -10.38 7.14
CA ILE A 34 -3.77 -9.01 7.04
C ILE A 34 -3.42 -8.74 5.58
N ASP A 35 -4.10 -7.78 4.96
CA ASP A 35 -3.71 -7.26 3.65
C ASP A 35 -2.96 -5.94 3.83
N CYS A 36 -1.63 -5.99 3.72
CA CYS A 36 -0.75 -4.89 4.13
C CYS A 36 -0.45 -3.85 3.03
N HIS A 37 -1.09 -3.98 1.87
CA HIS A 37 -0.87 -3.10 0.73
C HIS A 37 -2.09 -3.00 -0.19
N THR A 38 -2.88 -1.93 -0.08
CA THR A 38 -4.00 -1.71 -1.01
C THR A 38 -4.16 -0.25 -1.45
N HIS A 39 -4.82 -0.06 -2.60
CA HIS A 39 -5.32 1.23 -3.06
C HIS A 39 -6.84 1.19 -3.18
N LEU A 40 -7.51 0.81 -2.08
CA LEU A 40 -8.94 0.48 -2.04
C LEU A 40 -9.85 1.67 -2.34
N VAL A 41 -9.47 2.88 -1.94
CA VAL A 41 -10.29 4.09 -2.17
C VAL A 41 -10.03 4.65 -3.57
N PHE A 42 -10.89 4.28 -4.52
CA PHE A 42 -10.90 4.81 -5.88
C PHE A 42 -12.34 4.95 -6.42
N SER A 43 -12.46 5.54 -7.63
CA SER A 43 -13.74 5.71 -8.31
C SER A 43 -13.64 5.32 -9.79
N GLY A 44 -14.71 4.69 -10.28
CA GLY A 44 -14.81 4.09 -11.59
C GLY A 44 -13.82 2.95 -11.82
N SER A 45 -13.65 2.57 -13.08
CA SER A 45 -12.93 1.37 -13.49
C SER A 45 -11.94 1.69 -14.63
N ARG A 46 -11.06 0.73 -14.95
CA ARG A 46 -10.04 0.83 -16.02
C ARG A 46 -10.06 -0.36 -16.98
N GLU A 47 -11.23 -0.97 -17.14
CA GLU A 47 -11.55 -2.01 -18.11
C GLU A 47 -11.26 -1.58 -19.56
N ASP A 48 -11.46 -0.31 -19.91
CA ASP A 48 -11.14 0.19 -21.25
C ASP A 48 -9.65 0.06 -21.57
N GLU A 49 -8.79 0.27 -20.58
CA GLU A 49 -7.35 0.10 -20.74
C GLU A 49 -6.92 -1.37 -20.81
N PHE A 50 -7.74 -2.28 -20.28
CA PHE A 50 -7.49 -3.72 -20.40
C PHE A 50 -7.56 -4.14 -21.88
N TYR A 51 -8.53 -3.62 -22.64
CA TYR A 51 -8.60 -3.85 -24.08
C TYR A 51 -7.37 -3.31 -24.82
N LEU A 52 -6.92 -2.09 -24.49
CA LEU A 52 -5.72 -1.51 -25.08
C LEU A 52 -4.44 -2.32 -24.80
N ARG A 53 -4.36 -2.98 -23.64
CA ARG A 53 -3.24 -3.86 -23.29
C ARG A 53 -3.27 -5.16 -24.11
N ILE A 54 -4.46 -5.73 -24.33
CA ILE A 54 -4.64 -6.90 -25.20
C ILE A 54 -4.18 -6.58 -26.63
N GLU A 55 -4.42 -5.35 -27.10
CA GLU A 55 -3.92 -4.85 -28.39
C GLU A 55 -2.39 -4.58 -28.41
N GLY A 56 -1.67 -4.85 -27.31
CA GLY A 56 -0.21 -4.76 -27.24
C GLY A 56 0.34 -3.39 -26.82
N LYS A 57 -0.50 -2.44 -26.39
CA LYS A 57 0.01 -1.14 -25.89
C LYS A 57 0.70 -1.31 -24.54
N ASN A 58 1.94 -0.83 -24.44
CA ASN A 58 2.73 -0.85 -23.19
C ASN A 58 2.13 0.09 -22.14
N TYR A 59 2.11 -0.34 -20.87
CA TYR A 59 1.69 0.46 -19.71
C TYR A 59 2.27 1.88 -19.67
N LEU A 60 3.58 2.04 -19.88
CA LEU A 60 4.22 3.36 -19.87
C LEU A 60 3.71 4.26 -21.00
N ASN A 61 3.31 3.68 -22.14
CA ASN A 61 2.74 4.42 -23.25
C ASN A 61 1.30 4.85 -22.96
N ILE A 62 0.52 3.98 -22.29
CA ILE A 62 -0.83 4.32 -21.82
C ILE A 62 -0.78 5.46 -20.81
N LEU A 63 0.18 5.40 -19.86
CA LEU A 63 0.43 6.46 -18.89
C LEU A 63 0.80 7.79 -19.56
N LYS A 64 1.74 7.76 -20.53
CA LYS A 64 2.14 8.95 -21.29
C LYS A 64 1.01 9.58 -22.10
N GLY A 65 0.02 8.78 -22.50
CA GLY A 65 -1.18 9.23 -23.22
C GLY A 65 -2.29 9.81 -22.35
N GLY A 66 -2.06 10.02 -21.05
CA GLY A 66 -3.08 10.52 -20.12
C GLY A 66 -4.07 9.44 -19.63
N GLY A 67 -3.89 8.19 -20.06
CA GLY A 67 -4.52 7.04 -19.44
C GLY A 67 -3.77 6.64 -18.17
N GLY A 68 -4.02 5.44 -17.65
CA GLY A 68 -3.27 4.96 -16.52
C GLY A 68 -3.83 5.44 -15.19
N ILE A 69 -2.93 5.69 -14.25
CA ILE A 69 -3.26 6.30 -12.95
C ILE A 69 -4.01 7.63 -13.11
N LEU A 70 -3.68 8.44 -14.11
CA LEU A 70 -4.29 9.77 -14.31
C LEU A 70 -5.79 9.69 -14.61
N SER A 71 -6.26 8.61 -15.25
CA SER A 71 -7.69 8.35 -15.43
C SER A 71 -8.39 8.12 -14.09
N THR A 72 -7.79 7.32 -13.21
CA THR A 72 -8.32 7.11 -11.85
C THR A 72 -8.27 8.41 -11.05
N VAL A 73 -7.21 9.20 -11.17
CA VAL A 73 -7.08 10.50 -10.49
C VAL A 73 -8.24 11.42 -10.86
N ASP A 74 -8.52 11.58 -12.15
CA ASP A 74 -9.65 12.41 -12.61
C ASP A 74 -11.00 11.94 -12.02
N LYS A 75 -11.25 10.63 -12.05
CA LYS A 75 -12.49 10.03 -11.49
C LYS A 75 -12.59 10.22 -9.98
N VAL A 76 -11.49 10.08 -9.24
CA VAL A 76 -11.45 10.26 -7.78
C VAL A 76 -11.59 11.73 -7.39
N ARG A 77 -10.96 12.65 -8.11
CA ARG A 77 -11.12 14.10 -7.90
C ARG A 77 -12.60 14.53 -8.08
N LYS A 78 -13.29 13.98 -9.07
CA LYS A 78 -14.72 14.25 -9.35
C LYS A 78 -15.70 13.52 -8.43
N ALA A 79 -15.29 12.41 -7.82
CA ALA A 79 -16.15 11.65 -6.91
C ALA A 79 -16.46 12.44 -5.62
N SER A 80 -17.70 12.32 -5.15
CA SER A 80 -18.09 12.81 -3.83
C SER A 80 -17.49 11.94 -2.73
N PHE A 81 -17.42 12.50 -1.52
CA PHE A 81 -16.94 11.82 -0.34
C PHE A 81 -17.78 10.57 -0.03
N GLU A 82 -19.09 10.69 -0.12
CA GLU A 82 -20.06 9.61 0.15
C GLU A 82 -19.94 8.47 -0.86
N ASN A 83 -19.71 8.77 -2.13
CA ASN A 83 -19.52 7.74 -3.16
C ASN A 83 -18.23 6.94 -2.92
N LEU A 84 -17.15 7.62 -2.49
CA LEU A 84 -15.89 6.93 -2.16
C LEU A 84 -16.05 6.03 -0.92
N ILE A 85 -16.80 6.45 0.10
CA ILE A 85 -17.13 5.60 1.25
C ILE A 85 -17.95 4.39 0.81
N LYS A 86 -19.02 4.61 0.05
CA LYS A 86 -19.89 3.52 -0.42
C LYS A 86 -19.09 2.45 -1.16
N ASN A 87 -18.27 2.87 -2.13
CA ASN A 87 -17.41 1.95 -2.88
C ASN A 87 -16.43 1.22 -1.94
N GLY A 88 -15.84 1.95 -0.99
CA GLY A 88 -14.91 1.36 -0.03
C GLY A 88 -15.55 0.28 0.86
N ILE A 89 -16.78 0.50 1.32
CA ILE A 89 -17.54 -0.48 2.11
C ILE A 89 -17.81 -1.75 1.30
N GLU A 90 -18.16 -1.64 0.02
CA GLU A 90 -18.38 -2.80 -0.86
C GLU A 90 -17.11 -3.66 -0.94
N VAL A 91 -15.95 -3.07 -1.18
CA VAL A 91 -14.68 -3.80 -1.24
C VAL A 91 -14.29 -4.39 0.12
N LEU A 92 -14.48 -3.65 1.22
CA LEU A 92 -14.16 -4.15 2.55
C LEU A 92 -15.03 -5.35 2.96
N ASN A 93 -16.30 -5.38 2.55
CA ASN A 93 -17.18 -6.54 2.75
C ASN A 93 -16.66 -7.77 2.00
N ASP A 94 -16.21 -7.59 0.76
CA ASP A 94 -15.60 -8.68 -0.02
C ASP A 94 -14.34 -9.19 0.70
N MET A 95 -13.43 -8.30 1.10
CA MET A 95 -12.21 -8.66 1.84
C MET A 95 -12.52 -9.40 3.15
N LEU A 96 -13.52 -8.95 3.91
CA LEU A 96 -13.96 -9.61 5.14
C LEU A 96 -14.49 -11.02 4.86
N SER A 97 -15.21 -11.22 3.74
CA SER A 97 -15.73 -12.53 3.34
C SER A 97 -14.61 -13.54 3.02
N PHE A 98 -13.44 -13.05 2.63
CA PHE A 98 -12.21 -13.84 2.45
C PHE A 98 -11.37 -14.00 3.73
N GLY A 99 -11.79 -13.40 4.84
CA GLY A 99 -11.16 -13.55 6.16
C GLY A 99 -10.18 -12.44 6.53
N THR A 100 -10.09 -11.35 5.75
CA THR A 100 -9.27 -10.18 6.11
C THR A 100 -9.90 -9.44 7.29
N THR A 101 -9.11 -9.25 8.34
CA THR A 101 -9.52 -8.50 9.55
C THR A 101 -8.71 -7.22 9.75
N THR A 102 -7.58 -7.08 9.05
CA THR A 102 -6.78 -5.85 9.04
C THR A 102 -6.34 -5.53 7.62
N VAL A 103 -6.47 -4.26 7.21
CA VAL A 103 -6.06 -3.80 5.88
C VAL A 103 -5.28 -2.50 5.97
N GLU A 104 -4.25 -2.36 5.15
CA GLU A 104 -3.62 -1.07 4.87
C GLU A 104 -4.26 -0.44 3.63
N ILE A 105 -4.62 0.84 3.71
CA ILE A 105 -5.20 1.57 2.58
C ILE A 105 -4.38 2.83 2.34
N LYS A 106 -3.95 2.99 1.08
CA LYS A 106 -3.18 4.14 0.60
C LYS A 106 -4.08 5.19 -0.03
N SER A 107 -3.64 6.45 0.08
CA SER A 107 -4.10 7.52 -0.80
C SER A 107 -3.40 7.44 -2.17
N GLY A 108 -3.14 8.57 -2.84
CA GLY A 108 -2.34 8.61 -4.06
C GLY A 108 -3.14 8.61 -5.37
N TYR A 109 -4.47 8.68 -5.30
CA TYR A 109 -5.30 9.01 -6.46
C TYR A 109 -5.86 10.44 -6.40
N GLY A 110 -5.39 11.28 -5.48
CA GLY A 110 -5.75 12.69 -5.39
C GLY A 110 -4.74 13.59 -6.10
N LEU A 111 -3.44 13.38 -5.83
CA LEU A 111 -2.31 14.16 -6.34
C LEU A 111 -2.46 15.69 -6.16
N SER A 112 -3.22 16.10 -5.15
CA SER A 112 -3.48 17.49 -4.75
C SER A 112 -3.72 17.48 -3.24
N ILE A 113 -3.45 18.60 -2.54
CA ILE A 113 -3.67 18.65 -1.09
C ILE A 113 -5.14 18.30 -0.77
N LYS A 114 -6.08 18.96 -1.46
CA LYS A 114 -7.51 18.79 -1.23
C LYS A 114 -7.95 17.32 -1.41
N ASP A 115 -7.55 16.69 -2.50
CA ASP A 115 -8.04 15.35 -2.84
C ASP A 115 -7.30 14.24 -2.09
N GLU A 116 -6.02 14.41 -1.77
CA GLU A 116 -5.30 13.48 -0.88
C GLU A 116 -5.89 13.50 0.54
N ILE A 117 -6.20 14.69 1.07
CA ILE A 117 -6.90 14.83 2.36
C ILE A 117 -8.28 14.19 2.30
N LYS A 118 -9.05 14.44 1.22
CA LYS A 118 -10.37 13.81 1.00
C LYS A 118 -10.27 12.27 1.08
N ILE A 119 -9.31 11.67 0.38
CA ILE A 119 -9.13 10.20 0.39
C ILE A 119 -8.77 9.70 1.79
N LEU A 120 -7.86 10.37 2.50
CA LEU A 120 -7.48 9.95 3.84
C LEU A 120 -8.61 10.13 4.88
N GLU A 121 -9.45 11.16 4.72
CA GLU A 121 -10.67 11.33 5.52
C GLU A 121 -11.70 10.23 5.22
N VAL A 122 -11.82 9.79 3.96
CA VAL A 122 -12.62 8.59 3.60
C VAL A 122 -12.06 7.35 4.30
N ILE A 123 -10.75 7.12 4.26
CA ILE A 123 -10.10 5.97 4.91
C ILE A 123 -10.37 5.99 6.42
N LYS A 124 -10.27 7.16 7.06
CA LYS A 124 -10.63 7.33 8.47
C LYS A 124 -12.09 6.96 8.74
N LYS A 125 -13.02 7.43 7.89
CA LYS A 125 -14.44 7.15 8.04
C LYS A 125 -14.77 5.67 7.85
N LEU A 126 -14.13 5.00 6.89
CA LEU A 126 -14.24 3.54 6.71
C LEU A 126 -13.78 2.78 7.96
N ASN A 127 -12.70 3.23 8.61
CA ASN A 127 -12.20 2.62 9.84
C ASN A 127 -13.16 2.80 11.04
N GLU A 128 -13.97 3.86 11.03
CA GLU A 128 -14.98 4.11 12.06
C GLU A 128 -16.27 3.30 11.82
N GLU A 129 -16.59 2.94 10.57
CA GLU A 129 -17.87 2.33 10.19
C GLU A 129 -17.79 0.82 9.88
N HIS A 130 -16.61 0.30 9.57
CA HIS A 130 -16.41 -1.10 9.18
C HIS A 130 -15.67 -1.91 10.27
N PRO A 131 -15.97 -3.21 10.47
CA PRO A 131 -15.32 -4.03 11.49
C PRO A 131 -13.84 -4.40 11.20
N ILE A 132 -13.36 -4.22 9.96
CA ILE A 132 -11.94 -4.43 9.62
C ILE A 132 -11.13 -3.28 10.21
N GLU A 133 -10.02 -3.60 10.87
CA GLU A 133 -9.04 -2.59 11.31
C GLU A 133 -8.30 -2.02 10.10
N ILE A 134 -8.31 -0.70 9.95
CA ILE A 134 -7.68 -0.01 8.81
C ILE A 134 -6.46 0.79 9.25
N VAL A 135 -5.35 0.60 8.54
CA VAL A 135 -4.13 1.39 8.66
C VAL A 135 -3.99 2.30 7.45
N SER A 136 -3.93 3.62 7.67
CA SER A 136 -3.82 4.60 6.59
C SER A 136 -2.37 4.95 6.24
N THR A 137 -2.12 5.07 4.93
CA THR A 137 -0.83 5.47 4.37
C THR A 137 -1.01 6.62 3.37
N PHE A 138 -0.24 7.68 3.56
CA PHE A 138 -0.20 8.79 2.61
C PHE A 138 0.74 8.46 1.45
N LEU A 139 0.24 8.56 0.22
CA LEU A 139 0.98 8.32 -1.02
C LEU A 139 0.78 9.48 -2.02
N GLY A 140 0.97 10.73 -1.60
CA GLY A 140 0.91 11.87 -2.53
C GLY A 140 1.95 11.79 -3.66
N ALA A 141 3.05 11.06 -3.41
CA ALA A 141 4.10 10.76 -4.38
C ALA A 141 3.81 9.47 -5.18
N HIS A 142 2.59 9.32 -5.71
CA HIS A 142 2.21 8.16 -6.53
C HIS A 142 2.53 8.36 -8.02
N ALA A 143 2.31 9.58 -8.51
CA ALA A 143 2.61 10.05 -9.86
C ALA A 143 2.68 11.58 -9.88
N PHE A 144 3.18 12.14 -10.96
CA PHE A 144 3.05 13.57 -11.22
C PHE A 144 1.68 13.86 -11.87
N PRO A 145 0.87 14.77 -11.31
CA PRO A 145 -0.36 15.20 -11.95
C PRO A 145 -0.08 16.09 -13.17
N GLU A 146 -1.03 16.19 -14.10
CA GLU A 146 -0.82 16.87 -15.39
C GLU A 146 -0.44 18.35 -15.22
N GLU A 147 -0.99 19.04 -14.22
CA GLU A 147 -0.69 20.43 -13.91
C GLU A 147 0.79 20.68 -13.46
N TYR A 148 1.51 19.62 -13.07
CA TYR A 148 2.93 19.65 -12.69
C TYR A 148 3.87 18.99 -13.72
N LYS A 149 3.39 18.74 -14.93
CA LYS A 149 4.23 18.24 -16.04
C LYS A 149 5.39 19.19 -16.32
N ASN A 150 6.61 18.66 -16.34
CA ASN A 150 7.88 19.41 -16.42
C ASN A 150 8.15 20.36 -15.24
N LYS A 151 7.40 20.23 -14.13
CA LYS A 151 7.57 20.99 -12.88
C LYS A 151 7.68 20.03 -11.69
N GLU A 152 8.40 18.93 -11.90
CA GLU A 152 8.52 17.85 -10.90
C GLU A 152 9.02 18.37 -9.55
N LYS A 153 9.99 19.28 -9.56
CA LYS A 153 10.52 19.91 -8.35
C LYS A 153 9.44 20.68 -7.58
N ASP A 154 8.58 21.42 -8.27
CA ASP A 154 7.50 22.16 -7.62
C ASP A 154 6.48 21.21 -6.97
N TYR A 155 6.23 20.04 -7.58
CA TYR A 155 5.35 19.02 -6.99
C TYR A 155 5.99 18.33 -5.78
N VAL A 156 7.30 18.04 -5.84
CA VAL A 156 8.05 17.51 -4.68
C VAL A 156 8.00 18.50 -3.52
N ASN A 157 8.21 19.80 -3.78
CA ASN A 157 8.08 20.85 -2.78
C ASN A 157 6.66 20.92 -2.22
N LEU A 158 5.61 20.85 -3.06
CA LEU A 158 4.22 20.81 -2.62
C LEU A 158 3.95 19.64 -1.65
N ILE A 159 4.48 18.45 -1.95
CA ILE A 159 4.35 17.29 -1.07
C ILE A 159 5.03 17.56 0.28
N ILE A 160 6.24 18.09 0.25
CA ILE A 160 7.08 18.28 1.44
C ILE A 160 6.58 19.41 2.34
N GLU A 161 6.27 20.56 1.73
CA GLU A 161 6.00 21.81 2.42
C GLU A 161 4.52 21.97 2.78
N GLU A 162 3.62 21.31 2.05
CA GLU A 162 2.17 21.50 2.25
C GLU A 162 1.43 20.19 2.55
N MET A 163 1.55 19.15 1.70
CA MET A 163 0.75 17.93 1.89
C MET A 163 1.12 17.17 3.16
N LEU A 164 2.42 16.88 3.36
CA LEU A 164 2.90 16.14 4.52
C LEU A 164 2.54 16.82 5.85
N PRO A 165 2.77 18.15 6.03
CA PRO A 165 2.30 18.88 7.21
C PRO A 165 0.78 18.80 7.41
N ALA A 166 -0.02 19.01 6.36
CA ALA A 166 -1.48 18.97 6.46
C ALA A 166 -2.01 17.59 6.89
N VAL A 167 -1.44 16.52 6.33
CA VAL A 167 -1.77 15.13 6.72
C VAL A 167 -1.39 14.87 8.18
N LYS A 168 -0.23 15.38 8.61
CA LYS A 168 0.26 15.20 9.98
C LYS A 168 -0.58 15.95 11.00
N GLU A 169 -0.91 17.22 10.73
CA GLU A 169 -1.71 18.08 11.59
C GLU A 169 -3.09 17.45 11.88
N LYS A 170 -3.72 16.89 10.84
CA LYS A 170 -5.02 16.20 10.95
C LYS A 170 -4.91 14.75 11.45
N ASN A 171 -3.68 14.25 11.67
CA ASN A 171 -3.38 12.87 12.07
C ASN A 171 -4.07 11.82 11.18
N LEU A 172 -3.99 12.01 9.86
CA LEU A 172 -4.75 11.22 8.88
C LEU A 172 -4.02 9.97 8.37
N ALA A 173 -2.70 9.92 8.49
CA ALA A 173 -1.90 8.78 8.04
C ALA A 173 -0.83 8.37 9.06
N LYS A 174 -0.59 7.05 9.14
CA LYS A 174 0.47 6.47 9.97
C LYS A 174 1.78 6.32 9.21
N PHE A 175 1.68 6.04 7.91
CA PHE A 175 2.83 5.88 7.02
C PHE A 175 2.84 6.93 5.91
N CYS A 176 4.03 7.19 5.37
CA CYS A 176 4.24 7.84 4.09
C CYS A 176 4.92 6.84 3.15
N ASP A 177 4.40 6.77 1.93
CA ASP A 177 4.86 5.90 0.86
C ASP A 177 5.22 6.74 -0.37
N VAL A 178 6.09 6.22 -1.23
CA VAL A 178 6.54 6.86 -2.46
C VAL A 178 6.69 5.81 -3.55
N PHE A 179 6.18 6.12 -4.75
CA PHE A 179 6.50 5.34 -5.94
C PHE A 179 7.87 5.74 -6.46
N CYS A 180 8.89 4.96 -6.10
CA CYS A 180 10.23 5.12 -6.63
C CYS A 180 10.34 4.35 -7.96
N GLY A 181 10.51 5.06 -9.08
CA GLY A 181 10.40 4.43 -10.39
C GLY A 181 10.76 5.33 -11.55
N LYS A 182 11.20 4.69 -12.65
CA LYS A 182 11.46 5.39 -13.91
C LYS A 182 10.17 6.02 -14.44
N GLY A 183 10.21 7.33 -14.68
CA GLY A 183 9.04 8.09 -15.16
C GLY A 183 8.03 8.44 -14.06
N VAL A 184 8.40 8.19 -12.80
CA VAL A 184 7.69 8.61 -11.59
C VAL A 184 8.73 9.35 -10.72
N PHE A 185 8.89 9.04 -9.42
CA PHE A 185 9.92 9.69 -8.61
C PHE A 185 11.26 8.97 -8.71
N ASN A 186 12.34 9.72 -8.92
CA ASN A 186 13.70 9.17 -8.87
C ASN A 186 14.19 8.97 -7.42
N LEU A 187 15.39 8.38 -7.23
CA LEU A 187 15.94 8.12 -5.90
C LEU A 187 16.13 9.38 -5.06
N GLU A 188 16.61 10.48 -5.65
CA GLU A 188 16.87 11.73 -4.94
C GLU A 188 15.56 12.36 -4.44
N GLN A 189 14.57 12.47 -5.32
CA GLN A 189 13.22 12.97 -4.98
C GLN A 189 12.55 12.09 -3.92
N THR A 190 12.68 10.77 -4.07
CA THR A 190 12.14 9.79 -3.10
C THR A 190 12.79 9.97 -1.73
N GLU A 191 14.11 10.09 -1.69
CA GLU A 191 14.86 10.30 -0.46
C GLU A 191 14.47 11.63 0.22
N GLU A 192 14.29 12.70 -0.56
CA GLU A 192 13.88 14.01 -0.06
C GLU A 192 12.51 13.97 0.64
N ILE A 193 11.51 13.38 -0.04
CA ILE A 193 10.15 13.22 0.49
C ILE A 193 10.16 12.35 1.75
N LEU A 194 10.84 11.21 1.72
CA LEU A 194 10.88 10.30 2.87
C LEU A 194 11.64 10.90 4.07
N LYS A 195 12.68 11.71 3.83
CA LYS A 195 13.37 12.46 4.91
C LYS A 195 12.41 13.47 5.55
N ALA A 196 11.64 14.21 4.76
CA ALA A 196 10.64 15.14 5.28
C ALA A 196 9.56 14.42 6.08
N ALA A 197 9.01 13.32 5.55
CA ALA A 197 8.01 12.51 6.23
C ALA A 197 8.54 11.92 7.55
N LYS A 198 9.78 11.42 7.56
CA LYS A 198 10.42 10.89 8.78
C LYS A 198 10.58 11.95 9.86
N LYS A 199 10.95 13.19 9.48
CA LYS A 199 11.05 14.32 10.42
C LYS A 199 9.71 14.67 11.08
N LEU A 200 8.60 14.48 10.36
CA LEU A 200 7.24 14.65 10.88
C LEU A 200 6.74 13.41 11.65
N GLY A 201 7.56 12.37 11.78
CA GLY A 201 7.26 11.16 12.54
C GLY A 201 6.37 10.16 11.80
N PHE A 202 6.28 10.23 10.47
CA PHE A 202 5.68 9.15 9.68
C PHE A 202 6.58 7.92 9.69
N LYS A 203 5.95 6.76 9.72
CA LYS A 203 6.60 5.50 9.32
C LYS A 203 6.78 5.50 7.80
N LEU A 204 7.78 4.79 7.28
CA LEU A 204 8.13 4.89 5.86
C LEU A 204 7.85 3.58 5.13
N LYS A 205 7.35 3.69 3.91
CA LYS A 205 7.22 2.62 2.92
C LYS A 205 7.73 3.12 1.56
N ILE A 206 8.05 2.20 0.65
CA ILE A 206 8.45 2.54 -0.72
C ILE A 206 7.89 1.49 -1.68
N HIS A 207 7.28 1.90 -2.80
CA HIS A 207 7.13 1.02 -3.96
C HIS A 207 8.44 1.07 -4.75
N ALA A 208 9.13 -0.07 -4.88
CA ALA A 208 10.47 -0.10 -5.47
C ALA A 208 10.63 -1.23 -6.47
N ASP A 209 11.56 -1.02 -7.41
CA ASP A 209 12.08 -2.04 -8.32
C ASP A 209 10.99 -2.83 -9.09
N GLN A 210 9.81 -2.23 -9.32
CA GLN A 210 8.66 -2.90 -9.96
C GLN A 210 8.82 -3.06 -11.48
N LEU A 211 9.20 -1.97 -12.14
CA LEU A 211 9.21 -1.86 -13.61
C LEU A 211 10.63 -1.97 -14.18
N GLY A 212 11.60 -2.26 -13.32
CA GLY A 212 13.03 -2.30 -13.60
C GLY A 212 13.81 -1.93 -12.35
N TYR A 213 15.06 -2.37 -12.29
CA TYR A 213 15.95 -2.02 -11.18
C TYR A 213 16.14 -0.51 -11.11
N ASN A 214 15.94 0.06 -9.91
CA ASN A 214 16.13 1.48 -9.65
C ASN A 214 16.85 1.78 -8.33
N GLY A 215 17.16 0.77 -7.53
CA GLY A 215 17.86 0.92 -6.25
C GLY A 215 16.94 1.32 -5.09
N GLY A 216 15.62 1.19 -5.25
CA GLY A 216 14.64 1.62 -4.27
C GLY A 216 14.66 0.74 -3.01
N ALA A 217 14.94 -0.56 -3.13
CA ALA A 217 15.16 -1.44 -1.98
C ALA A 217 16.36 -1.00 -1.12
N GLU A 218 17.47 -0.64 -1.76
CA GLU A 218 18.67 -0.11 -1.10
C GLU A 218 18.37 1.21 -0.38
N LEU A 219 17.60 2.10 -1.03
CA LEU A 219 17.15 3.35 -0.41
C LEU A 219 16.23 3.10 0.79
N ALA A 220 15.29 2.15 0.69
CA ALA A 220 14.40 1.77 1.79
C ALA A 220 15.20 1.33 3.03
N ALA A 221 16.22 0.49 2.83
CA ALA A 221 17.12 0.07 3.89
C ALA A 221 17.91 1.24 4.48
N LYS A 222 18.47 2.13 3.65
CA LYS A 222 19.18 3.34 4.11
C LYS A 222 18.29 4.25 4.95
N MET A 223 17.03 4.39 4.56
CA MET A 223 16.04 5.22 5.26
C MET A 223 15.46 4.56 6.51
N GLY A 224 15.68 3.26 6.70
CA GLY A 224 15.06 2.47 7.76
C GLY A 224 13.55 2.39 7.58
N ALA A 225 13.10 2.14 6.34
CA ALA A 225 11.70 1.95 6.02
C ALA A 225 11.14 0.71 6.71
N ASN A 226 9.85 0.71 6.98
CA ASN A 226 9.16 -0.42 7.58
C ASN A 226 8.99 -1.56 6.57
N SER A 227 8.73 -1.21 5.31
CA SER A 227 8.61 -2.18 4.24
C SER A 227 8.87 -1.58 2.88
N THR A 228 9.04 -2.45 1.90
CA THR A 228 9.18 -2.11 0.49
C THR A 228 8.37 -3.09 -0.32
N SER A 229 7.56 -2.58 -1.25
CA SER A 229 6.63 -3.39 -2.03
C SER A 229 7.12 -3.58 -3.46
N HIS A 230 6.55 -4.56 -4.16
CA HIS A 230 6.89 -4.97 -5.53
C HIS A 230 8.14 -5.86 -5.61
N LEU A 231 9.32 -5.27 -5.81
CA LEU A 231 10.62 -5.96 -5.78
C LEU A 231 10.86 -6.99 -6.90
N GLU A 232 10.17 -6.88 -8.04
CA GLU A 232 10.34 -7.76 -9.20
C GLU A 232 11.77 -7.71 -9.77
N TYR A 233 12.45 -6.57 -9.66
CA TYR A 233 13.82 -6.34 -10.15
C TYR A 233 14.81 -5.99 -9.03
N ILE A 234 14.53 -6.40 -7.79
CA ILE A 234 15.44 -6.16 -6.66
C ILE A 234 16.85 -6.74 -6.93
N SER A 235 17.88 -6.02 -6.47
CA SER A 235 19.27 -6.49 -6.51
C SER A 235 19.63 -7.37 -5.31
N ASP A 236 20.74 -8.09 -5.41
CA ASP A 236 21.28 -8.88 -4.30
C ASP A 236 21.74 -7.98 -3.15
N GLU A 237 22.25 -6.79 -3.48
CA GLU A 237 22.58 -5.76 -2.50
C GLU A 237 21.33 -5.27 -1.76
N GLY A 238 20.24 -5.00 -2.49
CA GLY A 238 18.94 -4.63 -1.93
C GLY A 238 18.42 -5.67 -0.93
N ILE A 239 18.44 -6.95 -1.29
CA ILE A 239 18.05 -8.06 -0.39
C ILE A 239 18.90 -8.03 0.89
N ASN A 240 20.23 -7.94 0.74
CA ASN A 240 21.15 -7.95 1.88
C ASN A 240 20.95 -6.73 2.80
N MET A 241 20.79 -5.54 2.24
CA MET A 241 20.59 -4.31 3.00
C MET A 241 19.24 -4.32 3.73
N MET A 242 18.17 -4.77 3.08
CA MET A 242 16.85 -4.90 3.70
C MET A 242 16.88 -5.89 4.87
N LYS A 243 17.54 -7.05 4.72
CA LYS A 243 17.76 -8.01 5.82
C LYS A 243 18.44 -7.35 7.02
N GLN A 244 19.57 -6.67 6.79
CA GLN A 244 20.34 -6.02 7.86
C GLN A 244 19.55 -4.93 8.60
N LYS A 245 18.55 -4.33 7.94
CA LYS A 245 17.73 -3.25 8.48
C LYS A 245 16.33 -3.69 8.91
N ASN A 246 16.02 -4.99 8.83
CA ASN A 246 14.71 -5.56 9.12
C ASN A 246 13.58 -4.88 8.33
N VAL A 247 13.83 -4.54 7.06
CA VAL A 247 12.80 -4.03 6.15
C VAL A 247 12.00 -5.20 5.60
N ILE A 248 10.68 -5.14 5.71
CA ILE A 248 9.77 -6.18 5.20
C ILE A 248 9.66 -6.08 3.68
N ALA A 249 9.78 -7.22 2.99
CA ALA A 249 9.52 -7.33 1.56
C ALA A 249 8.04 -7.67 1.32
N GLU A 250 7.28 -6.73 0.75
CA GLU A 250 5.88 -6.89 0.38
C GLU A 250 5.76 -7.32 -1.09
N LEU A 251 5.46 -8.60 -1.31
CA LEU A 251 5.39 -9.14 -2.66
C LEU A 251 3.98 -9.01 -3.21
N LEU A 252 3.85 -8.49 -4.43
CA LEU A 252 2.56 -8.18 -5.05
C LEU A 252 2.32 -9.04 -6.31
N PRO A 253 2.23 -10.38 -6.20
CA PRO A 253 2.14 -11.28 -7.36
C PRO A 253 0.88 -11.04 -8.19
N GLY A 254 -0.21 -10.54 -7.59
CA GLY A 254 -1.43 -10.17 -8.31
C GLY A 254 -1.18 -9.05 -9.33
N SER A 255 -0.31 -8.09 -9.03
CA SER A 255 0.07 -7.01 -9.96
C SER A 255 0.80 -7.58 -11.18
N VAL A 256 1.79 -8.44 -10.97
CA VAL A 256 2.57 -9.11 -12.03
C VAL A 256 1.66 -9.94 -12.93
N PHE A 257 0.80 -10.76 -12.32
CA PHE A 257 -0.18 -11.60 -13.00
C PHE A 257 -1.12 -10.75 -13.86
N PHE A 258 -1.74 -9.72 -13.28
CA PHE A 258 -2.68 -8.86 -14.00
C PHE A 258 -2.01 -8.05 -15.13
N MET A 259 -0.73 -7.71 -14.98
CA MET A 259 0.05 -7.06 -16.04
C MET A 259 0.50 -8.00 -17.16
N GLY A 260 0.22 -9.31 -17.08
CA GLY A 260 0.66 -10.31 -18.05
C GLY A 260 2.18 -10.40 -18.14
N LYS A 261 2.88 -10.16 -17.02
CA LYS A 261 4.34 -10.22 -16.95
C LYS A 261 4.76 -11.58 -16.38
N ASN A 262 5.95 -12.02 -16.77
CA ASN A 262 6.53 -13.28 -16.29
C ASN A 262 7.63 -13.07 -15.24
N ASN A 263 8.05 -11.82 -15.00
CA ASN A 263 9.08 -11.50 -14.03
C ASN A 263 8.43 -11.20 -12.68
N TYR A 264 8.36 -12.22 -11.82
CA TYR A 264 7.93 -12.10 -10.42
C TYR A 264 9.11 -11.77 -9.51
N ALA A 265 8.84 -11.15 -8.36
CA ALA A 265 9.84 -10.97 -7.32
C ALA A 265 10.49 -12.32 -6.93
N PRO A 266 11.80 -12.36 -6.67
CA PRO A 266 12.55 -13.60 -6.43
C PRO A 266 12.30 -14.15 -5.02
N ALA A 267 11.06 -14.49 -4.69
CA ALA A 267 10.60 -14.87 -3.34
C ALA A 267 11.44 -15.98 -2.71
N LYS A 268 11.77 -17.04 -3.48
CA LYS A 268 12.60 -18.14 -2.97
C LYS A 268 14.01 -17.66 -2.56
N LYS A 269 14.60 -16.74 -3.34
CA LYS A 269 15.90 -16.16 -3.02
C LYS A 269 15.82 -15.31 -1.75
N MET A 270 14.77 -14.51 -1.62
CA MET A 270 14.50 -13.71 -0.43
C MET A 270 14.35 -14.59 0.82
N ILE A 271 13.52 -15.63 0.76
CA ILE A 271 13.33 -16.60 1.85
C ILE A 271 14.67 -17.24 2.26
N ASN A 272 15.47 -17.69 1.27
CA ASN A 272 16.79 -18.28 1.54
C ASN A 272 17.79 -17.29 2.16
N ASN A 273 17.49 -15.98 2.14
CA ASN A 273 18.28 -14.92 2.76
C ASN A 273 17.64 -14.39 4.05
N ASP A 274 16.61 -15.03 4.61
CA ASP A 274 15.95 -14.65 5.87
C ASP A 274 15.43 -13.21 5.92
N ILE A 275 15.09 -12.61 4.78
CA ILE A 275 14.32 -11.37 4.80
C ILE A 275 12.88 -11.71 5.20
N PRO A 276 12.19 -10.89 6.02
CA PRO A 276 10.78 -11.07 6.29
C PRO A 276 9.95 -10.73 5.04
N LEU A 277 9.07 -11.65 4.63
CA LEU A 277 8.16 -11.48 3.48
C LEU A 277 6.71 -11.38 3.96
N THR A 278 5.92 -10.63 3.18
CA THR A 278 4.45 -10.60 3.24
C THR A 278 3.89 -10.68 1.83
#